data_AF-A0AAW2W6J3-F1
#
_entry.id   AF-A0AAW2W6J3-F1
#
_cell.length_a   1.000
_cell.length_b   1.000
_cell.length_c   1.000
_cell.angle_alpha   90.00
_cell.angle_beta   90.00
_cell.angle_gamma   90.00
#
_symmetry.space_group_name_H-M   'P 1'
#
loop_
_entity.id
_entity.type
_entity.pdbx_description
1 polymer ?
#
loop_
_entity_poly.entity_id
_entity_poly.type
_entity_poly.pdbx_seq_one_letter_code
_entity_poly.pdbx_strand_id
1 'polypeptide(L)'
;MGTWRFLCRNYILNGLSDTLYNVYSSAKTARALWESLEKKYKTEDAGLKKFIVEKFLEFKMVDSKTVMNQVQEFQMILHDLHAEGMTLSESFQVAAMIESYHHCGRISKIT
;
A
#
# COMPACT_ATOMS: atom_id res chain seq x y z
N MET A 1 33.86 -11.55 -4.90
CA MET A 1 32.53 -10.91 -4.78
C MET A 1 31.59 -11.90 -4.09
N GLY A 2 31.41 -11.84 -2.76
CA GLY A 2 30.64 -12.88 -2.06
C GLY A 2 30.28 -12.60 -0.60
N THR A 3 30.98 -11.71 0.10
CA THR A 3 30.85 -11.51 1.55
C THR A 3 29.58 -10.76 1.97
N TRP A 4 29.12 -9.77 1.20
CA TRP A 4 27.98 -8.93 1.56
C TRP A 4 26.66 -9.71 1.75
N ARG A 5 26.38 -10.72 0.90
CA ARG A 5 25.17 -11.56 1.01
C ARG A 5 25.14 -12.39 2.30
N PHE A 6 26.30 -12.87 2.75
CA PHE A 6 26.40 -13.65 3.99
C PHE A 6 26.28 -12.75 5.22
N LEU A 7 26.88 -11.55 5.17
CA LEU A 7 26.76 -10.56 6.24
C LEU A 7 25.30 -10.15 6.45
N CYS A 8 24.56 -9.81 5.39
CA CYS A 8 23.14 -9.45 5.49
C CYS A 8 22.30 -10.52 6.18
N ARG A 9 22.51 -11.81 5.84
CA ARG A 9 21.77 -12.91 6.46
C ARG A 9 22.06 -13.03 7.95
N ASN A 10 23.33 -12.95 8.34
CA ASN A 10 23.71 -13.02 9.75
C ASN A 10 23.19 -11.83 10.55
N TYR A 11 23.18 -10.62 9.97
CA TYR A 11 22.58 -9.45 10.61
C TYR A 11 21.08 -9.66 10.90
N ILE A 12 20.32 -10.18 9.93
CA ILE A 12 18.90 -10.46 10.13
C ILE A 12 18.71 -11.52 11.22
N LEU A 13 19.47 -12.63 11.18
CA LEU A 13 19.37 -13.70 12.17
C LEU A 13 19.72 -13.24 13.58
N ASN A 14 20.74 -12.40 13.74
CA ASN A 14 21.16 -11.87 15.04
C ASN A 14 20.11 -10.94 15.68
N GLY A 15 19.18 -10.40 14.89
CA GLY A 15 18.05 -9.63 15.40
C GLY A 15 16.87 -10.48 15.89
N LEU A 16 16.90 -11.81 15.71
CA LEU A 16 15.83 -12.71 16.10
C LEU A 16 16.05 -13.25 17.51
N SER A 17 14.95 -13.56 18.22
CA SER A 17 15.04 -14.34 19.46
C SER A 17 15.46 -15.78 19.18
N ASP A 18 16.00 -16.49 20.18
CA ASP A 18 16.49 -17.87 20.02
C ASP A 18 15.46 -18.83 19.40
N THR A 19 14.19 -18.65 19.75
CA THR A 19 13.09 -19.46 19.19
C THR A 19 12.92 -19.22 17.69
N LEU A 20 12.98 -17.96 17.25
CA LEU A 20 12.85 -17.60 15.84
C LEU A 20 14.13 -17.93 15.06
N TYR A 21 15.29 -17.71 15.67
CA TYR A 21 16.58 -18.07 15.08
C TYR A 21 16.59 -19.54 14.67
N ASN A 22 16.18 -20.45 15.56
CA ASN A 22 16.17 -21.89 15.28
C ASN A 22 15.27 -22.25 14.08
N VAL A 23 14.09 -21.64 13.98
CA VAL A 23 13.14 -21.86 12.88
C VAL A 23 13.69 -21.34 11.55
N TYR A 24 14.28 -20.14 11.57
CA TYR A 24 14.65 -19.41 10.36
C TYR A 24 16.11 -19.60 9.92
N SER A 25 16.97 -20.21 10.75
CA SER A 25 18.38 -20.49 10.46
C SER A 25 18.58 -21.36 9.21
N SER A 26 17.61 -22.19 8.84
CA SER A 26 17.65 -23.05 7.66
C SER A 26 17.60 -22.29 6.32
N ALA A 27 17.19 -21.01 6.32
CA ALA A 27 17.09 -20.20 5.12
C ALA A 27 18.49 -19.95 4.51
N LYS A 28 18.70 -20.36 3.25
CA LYS A 28 20.01 -20.31 2.57
C LYS A 28 20.44 -18.90 2.13
N THR A 29 19.52 -17.95 2.05
CA THR A 29 19.80 -16.59 1.57
C THR A 29 19.11 -15.53 2.43
N ALA A 30 19.72 -14.34 2.54
CA ALA A 30 19.11 -13.20 3.22
C ALA A 30 17.73 -12.84 2.64
N ARG A 31 17.56 -12.94 1.31
CA ARG A 31 16.28 -12.69 0.65
C ARG A 31 15.19 -13.67 1.07
N ALA A 32 15.46 -14.98 1.00
CA ALA A 32 14.49 -16.00 1.40
C ALA A 32 14.14 -15.92 2.89
N LEU A 33 15.12 -15.57 3.74
CA LEU A 33 14.92 -15.29 5.16
C LEU A 33 13.97 -14.10 5.34
N TRP A 34 14.25 -12.98 4.69
CA TRP A 34 13.43 -11.77 4.75
C TRP A 34 12.00 -12.01 4.24
N GLU A 35 11.83 -12.62 3.07
CA GLU A 35 10.51 -12.96 2.50
C GLU A 35 9.70 -13.87 3.44
N SER A 36 10.35 -14.81 4.14
CA SER A 36 9.67 -15.71 5.08
C SER A 36 9.26 -15.03 6.39
N LEU A 37 10.08 -14.07 6.87
CA LEU A 37 9.75 -13.23 8.01
C LEU A 37 8.62 -12.28 7.64
N GLU A 38 8.72 -11.62 6.49
CA GLU A 38 7.70 -10.74 5.95
C GLU A 38 6.38 -11.49 5.81
N LYS A 39 6.34 -12.66 5.16
CA LYS A 39 5.11 -13.44 5.01
C LYS A 39 4.43 -13.82 6.34
N LYS A 40 5.20 -14.10 7.39
CA LYS A 40 4.65 -14.58 8.67
C LYS A 40 4.27 -13.44 9.63
N TYR A 41 5.01 -12.33 9.59
CA TYR A 41 4.91 -11.25 10.57
C TYR A 41 4.48 -9.91 9.97
N LYS A 42 4.51 -9.75 8.64
CA LYS A 42 3.73 -8.71 7.97
C LYS A 42 2.28 -9.10 8.16
N THR A 43 1.73 -8.60 9.25
CA THR A 43 0.29 -8.53 9.40
C THR A 43 -0.14 -7.64 8.23
N GLU A 44 -0.90 -8.19 7.28
CA GLU A 44 -1.72 -7.33 6.45
C GLU A 44 -2.53 -6.52 7.46
N ASP A 45 -2.13 -5.26 7.65
CA ASP A 45 -2.80 -4.43 8.63
C ASP A 45 -4.22 -4.26 8.08
N ALA A 46 -5.15 -5.06 8.61
CA ALA A 46 -6.55 -5.00 8.22
C ALA A 46 -7.09 -3.57 8.44
N GLY A 47 -6.49 -2.83 9.37
CA GLY A 47 -6.69 -1.40 9.55
C GLY A 47 -6.17 -0.58 8.37
N LEU A 48 -4.97 -0.86 7.85
CA LEU A 48 -4.43 -0.18 6.66
C LEU A 48 -5.29 -0.44 5.41
N LYS A 49 -5.64 -1.71 5.13
CA LYS A 49 -6.52 -2.04 4.01
C LYS A 49 -7.88 -1.35 4.13
N LYS A 50 -8.49 -1.41 5.31
CA LYS A 50 -9.75 -0.72 5.60
C LYS A 50 -9.62 0.79 5.40
N PHE A 51 -8.55 1.40 5.91
CA PHE A 51 -8.30 2.83 5.81
C PHE A 51 -8.15 3.29 4.36
N ILE A 52 -7.42 2.55 3.53
CA ILE A 52 -7.24 2.87 2.11
C ILE A 52 -8.58 2.76 1.36
N VAL A 53 -9.37 1.71 1.64
CA VAL A 53 -10.71 1.54 1.05
C VAL A 53 -11.65 2.67 1.48
N GLU A 54 -11.64 3.04 2.76
CA GLU A 54 -12.44 4.15 3.29
C GLU A 54 -12.04 5.48 2.63
N LYS A 55 -10.74 5.76 2.52
CA LYS A 55 -10.21 6.94 1.82
C LYS A 55 -10.63 6.99 0.35
N PHE A 56 -10.68 5.84 -0.34
CA PHE A 56 -11.17 5.75 -1.71
C PHE A 56 -12.67 6.04 -1.81
N LEU A 57 -13.49 5.43 -0.94
CA LEU A 57 -14.95 5.59 -0.94
C LEU A 57 -15.39 7.00 -0.55
N GLU A 58 -14.63 7.66 0.33
CA GLU A 58 -14.91 9.01 0.81
C GLU A 58 -14.32 10.10 -0.07
N PHE A 59 -13.47 9.74 -1.05
CA PHE A 59 -12.86 10.72 -1.93
C PHE A 59 -13.92 11.49 -2.73
N LYS A 60 -13.89 12.81 -2.62
CA LYS A 60 -14.74 13.73 -3.38
C LYS A 60 -13.93 14.96 -3.75
N MET A 61 -14.16 15.48 -4.94
CA MET A 61 -13.54 16.74 -5.32
C MET A 61 -14.19 17.92 -4.60
N VAL A 62 -13.38 18.92 -4.27
CA VAL A 62 -13.76 20.17 -3.63
C VAL A 62 -13.37 21.36 -4.51
N ASP A 63 -14.19 22.41 -4.51
CA ASP A 63 -13.99 23.58 -5.38
C ASP A 63 -12.74 24.41 -5.01
N SER A 64 -12.25 24.24 -3.78
CA SER A 64 -11.09 25.00 -3.27
C SER A 64 -9.73 24.53 -3.81
N LYS A 65 -9.67 23.37 -4.47
CA LYS A 65 -8.45 22.79 -5.03
C LYS A 65 -8.55 22.68 -6.55
N THR A 66 -7.40 22.76 -7.23
CA THR A 66 -7.37 22.53 -8.68
C THR A 66 -7.72 21.07 -8.99
N VAL A 67 -8.37 20.84 -10.14
CA VAL A 67 -8.71 19.48 -10.61
C VAL A 67 -7.44 18.62 -10.70
N MET A 68 -6.32 19.19 -11.16
CA MET A 68 -5.07 18.45 -11.31
C MET A 68 -4.52 17.93 -9.99
N ASN A 69 -4.49 18.75 -8.94
CA ASN A 69 -4.01 18.32 -7.63
C ASN A 69 -4.89 17.20 -7.05
N GLN A 70 -6.21 17.29 -7.28
CA GLN A 70 -7.16 16.30 -6.80
C GLN A 70 -7.07 14.98 -7.58
N VAL A 71 -6.81 15.04 -8.88
CA VAL A 71 -6.51 13.84 -9.69
C VAL A 71 -5.24 13.14 -9.20
N GLN A 72 -4.20 13.89 -8.84
CA GLN A 72 -2.99 13.32 -8.23
C GLN A 72 -3.28 12.66 -6.87
N GLU A 73 -4.07 13.32 -6.01
CA GLU A 73 -4.52 12.75 -4.73
C GLU A 73 -5.26 11.42 -4.93
N PHE A 74 -6.15 11.35 -5.92
CA PHE A 74 -6.86 10.12 -6.26
C PHE A 74 -5.94 9.03 -6.82
N GLN A 75 -4.98 9.39 -7.68
CA GLN A 75 -3.99 8.44 -8.20
C GLN A 75 -3.13 7.84 -7.09
N MET A 76 -2.79 8.62 -6.05
CA MET A 76 -2.10 8.08 -4.88
C MET A 76 -2.96 7.03 -4.16
N ILE A 77 -4.27 7.28 -3.99
CA ILE A 77 -5.18 6.31 -3.37
C ILE A 77 -5.25 5.01 -4.18
N LEU A 78 -5.33 5.10 -5.51
CA LEU A 78 -5.31 3.94 -6.40
C LEU A 78 -4.00 3.16 -6.33
N HIS A 79 -2.88 3.87 -6.20
CA HIS A 79 -1.57 3.25 -6.02
C HIS A 79 -1.50 2.47 -4.69
N ASP A 80 -2.02 3.06 -3.59
CA ASP A 80 -2.08 2.40 -2.29
C ASP A 80 -2.98 1.16 -2.31
N LEU A 81 -4.14 1.24 -2.98
CA LEU A 81 -5.02 0.08 -3.21
C LEU A 81 -4.28 -1.04 -3.96
N HIS A 82 -3.57 -0.70 -5.02
CA HIS A 82 -2.82 -1.67 -5.81
C HIS A 82 -1.69 -2.31 -5.01
N ALA A 83 -0.98 -1.54 -4.18
CA ALA A 83 0.09 -2.05 -3.31
C ALA A 83 -0.43 -3.07 -2.28
N GLU A 84 -1.68 -2.92 -1.82
CA GLU A 84 -2.39 -3.86 -0.94
C GLU A 84 -3.06 -5.03 -1.69
N GLY A 85 -2.86 -5.14 -3.01
CA GLY A 85 -3.41 -6.20 -3.86
C GLY A 85 -4.87 -6.00 -4.25
N MET A 86 -5.44 -4.80 -4.04
CA MET A 86 -6.80 -4.43 -4.42
C MET A 86 -6.79 -3.70 -5.77
N THR A 87 -6.96 -4.43 -6.86
CA THR A 87 -7.03 -3.86 -8.22
C THR A 87 -8.46 -3.53 -8.62
N LEU A 88 -8.64 -2.33 -9.18
CA LEU A 88 -9.91 -1.88 -9.77
C LEU A 88 -9.75 -1.80 -11.29
N SER A 89 -10.81 -2.07 -12.05
CA SER A 89 -10.76 -1.90 -13.52
C SER A 89 -10.57 -0.43 -13.88
N GLU A 90 -9.87 -0.15 -14.98
CA GLU A 90 -9.68 1.23 -15.48
C GLU A 90 -11.03 1.94 -15.69
N SER A 91 -12.02 1.23 -16.20
CA SER A 91 -13.38 1.75 -16.37
C SER A 91 -14.02 2.19 -15.04
N PHE A 92 -13.79 1.46 -13.95
CA PHE A 92 -14.30 1.80 -12.64
C PHE A 92 -13.56 3.00 -12.05
N GLN A 93 -12.23 3.06 -12.22
CA GLN A 93 -11.41 4.19 -11.78
C GLN A 93 -11.84 5.50 -12.45
N VAL A 94 -12.07 5.47 -13.76
CA VAL A 94 -12.56 6.62 -14.53
C VAL A 94 -13.96 7.01 -14.10
N ALA A 95 -14.87 6.05 -13.92
CA ALA A 95 -16.23 6.34 -13.46
C ALA A 95 -16.26 6.99 -12.07
N ALA A 96 -15.45 6.49 -11.13
CA ALA A 96 -15.34 7.06 -9.78
C ALA A 96 -14.78 8.50 -9.79
N MET A 97 -13.80 8.78 -10.65
CA MET A 97 -13.28 10.15 -10.84
C MET A 97 -14.36 11.10 -11.40
N ILE A 98 -15.12 10.65 -12.40
CA ILE A 98 -16.20 11.44 -13.02
C ILE A 98 -17.29 11.73 -12.00
N GLU A 99 -17.72 10.73 -11.21
CA GLU A 99 -18.72 10.93 -10.15
C GLU A 99 -18.23 11.93 -9.09
N SER A 100 -16.96 11.84 -8.69
CA SER A 100 -16.33 12.78 -7.75
C SER A 100 -16.36 14.23 -8.28
N TYR A 101 -16.14 14.41 -9.58
CA TYR A 101 -16.22 15.72 -10.24
C TYR A 101 -17.66 16.25 -10.31
N HIS A 102 -18.63 15.40 -10.63
CA HIS A 102 -20.05 15.79 -10.64
C HIS A 102 -20.55 16.26 -9.26
N HIS A 103 -20.00 15.71 -8.17
CA HIS A 103 -20.30 16.17 -6.83
C HIS A 103 -19.87 17.62 -6.60
N CYS A 104 -18.64 17.98 -6.99
CA CYS A 104 -18.09 19.34 -6.95
C CYS A 104 -18.93 20.31 -7.81
N GLY A 105 -19.32 19.88 -9.01
CA GLY A 105 -20.18 20.65 -9.93
C GLY A 105 -21.62 20.90 -9.43
N ARG A 106 -22.10 20.13 -8.44
CA ARG A 106 -23.38 20.39 -7.76
C ARG A 106 -23.23 21.44 -6.65
N ILE A 107 -22.10 21.46 -5.94
CA ILE A 107 -21.81 22.43 -4.88
C ILE A 107 -21.67 23.84 -5.46
N SER A 108 -20.93 23.97 -6.57
CA SER A 108 -20.75 25.24 -7.30
C SER A 108 -22.01 25.81 -7.96
N LYS A 109 -23.12 25.05 -8.03
CA LYS A 109 -24.43 25.55 -8.53
C LYS A 109 -25.38 25.99 -7.41
N ILE A 110 -25.07 25.68 -6.15
CA ILE A 110 -25.91 25.99 -4.97
C ILE A 110 -25.33 27.20 -4.20
N THR A 111 -24.11 27.63 -4.52
CA THR A 111 -23.44 28.81 -3.95
C THR A 111 -23.43 29.93 -4.97
#